data_AF-A0A5Q0UH69-F1
#
_entry.id   AF-A0A5Q0UH69-F1
#
_cell.length_a   1.000
_cell.length_b   1.000
_cell.length_c   1.000
_cell.angle_alpha   90.00
_cell.angle_beta   90.00
_cell.angle_gamma   90.00
#
_symmetry.space_group_name_H-M   'P 1'
#
loop_
_entity.id
_entity.type
_entity.pdbx_description
1 polymer ?
#
loop_
_entity_poly.entity_id
_entity_poly.type
_entity_poly.pdbx_seq_one_letter_code
_entity_poly.pdbx_strand_id
1 'polypeptide(L)'
;MKQDSMECPTEIKELLKVLYNLSTSETEVMYYLCEKEARASEIAEDLNKDRSTVQRYLSKLRATGLVERESIVEEGRKGRHYVYSVSDKEEMKEKVRKRMKEWEEEKLSVLDKI
;
A
#
# COMPACT_ATOMS: atom_id res chain seq x y z
N MET A 1 8.70 -13.94 24.78
CA MET A 1 8.55 -12.60 24.17
C MET A 1 7.20 -12.59 23.48
N LYS A 2 6.28 -11.73 23.93
CA LYS A 2 4.87 -11.79 23.56
C LYS A 2 4.67 -11.38 22.09
N GLN A 3 3.72 -12.07 21.45
CA GLN A 3 3.11 -11.73 20.18
C GLN A 3 2.73 -10.25 20.12
N ASP A 4 3.17 -9.56 19.07
CA ASP A 4 2.36 -8.53 18.43
C ASP A 4 2.00 -9.08 17.04
N SER A 5 0.98 -9.92 17.02
CA SER A 5 0.21 -10.19 15.80
C SER A 5 -0.33 -8.83 15.37
N MET A 6 0.23 -8.27 14.31
CA MET A 6 -0.03 -6.90 13.89
C MET A 6 -1.41 -6.82 13.23
N GLU A 7 -2.48 -6.93 14.01
CA GLU A 7 -3.79 -6.45 13.55
C GLU A 7 -3.67 -4.95 13.38
N CYS A 8 -3.63 -4.51 12.12
CA CYS A 8 -3.69 -3.09 11.83
C CYS A 8 -5.05 -2.56 12.33
N PRO A 9 -5.07 -1.62 13.32
CA PRO A 9 -6.30 -1.08 13.86
C PRO A 9 -7.20 -0.57 12.73
N THR A 10 -8.52 -0.81 12.84
CA THR A 10 -9.52 -0.40 11.84
C THR A 10 -9.37 1.08 11.45
N GLU A 11 -8.97 1.91 12.42
CA GLU A 11 -8.72 3.34 12.30
C GLU A 11 -7.59 3.66 11.31
N ILE A 12 -6.54 2.84 11.25
CA ILE A 12 -5.47 3.02 10.24
C ILE A 12 -6.00 2.66 8.84
N LYS A 13 -6.90 1.67 8.73
CA LYS A 13 -7.55 1.29 7.46
C LYS A 13 -8.36 2.42 6.89
N GLU A 14 -9.18 3.03 7.73
CA GLU A 14 -9.99 4.17 7.35
C GLU A 14 -9.13 5.38 7.03
N LEU A 15 -8.08 5.63 7.82
CA LEU A 15 -7.16 6.74 7.59
C LEU A 15 -6.46 6.63 6.23
N LEU A 16 -5.85 5.48 5.92
CA LEU A 16 -5.17 5.28 4.63
C LEU A 16 -6.14 5.37 3.46
N LYS A 17 -7.38 4.85 3.64
CA LYS A 17 -8.44 4.94 2.64
C LYS A 17 -8.77 6.39 2.30
N VAL A 18 -8.95 7.25 3.31
CA VAL A 18 -9.29 8.67 3.14
C VAL A 18 -8.13 9.47 2.56
N LEU A 19 -6.93 9.33 3.14
CA LEU A 19 -5.76 10.13 2.75
C LEU A 19 -5.31 9.85 1.31
N TYR A 20 -5.41 8.60 0.86
CA TYR A 20 -4.94 8.16 -0.45
C TYR A 20 -6.05 7.82 -1.44
N ASN A 21 -7.31 8.08 -1.08
CA ASN A 21 -8.49 7.79 -1.89
C ASN A 21 -8.49 6.33 -2.42
N LEU A 22 -8.23 5.38 -1.53
CA LEU A 22 -8.18 3.96 -1.86
C LEU A 22 -9.60 3.36 -1.81
N SER A 23 -9.86 2.43 -2.71
CA SER A 23 -11.03 1.55 -2.60
C SER A 23 -10.79 0.46 -1.57
N THR A 24 -11.85 -0.20 -1.10
CA THR A 24 -11.74 -1.32 -0.15
C THR A 24 -10.79 -2.42 -0.68
N SER A 25 -10.86 -2.75 -1.97
CA SER A 25 -10.00 -3.78 -2.59
C SER A 25 -8.54 -3.33 -2.72
N GLU A 26 -8.26 -2.05 -2.92
CA GLU A 26 -6.89 -1.52 -2.92
C GLU A 26 -6.31 -1.52 -1.51
N THR A 27 -7.14 -1.16 -0.52
CA THR A 27 -6.80 -1.22 0.90
C THR A 27 -6.49 -2.66 1.35
N GLU A 28 -7.22 -3.67 0.87
CA GLU A 28 -6.89 -5.08 1.12
C GLU A 28 -5.49 -5.47 0.60
N VAL A 29 -5.14 -5.06 -0.63
CA VAL A 29 -3.79 -5.31 -1.18
C VAL A 29 -2.72 -4.58 -0.36
N MET A 30 -2.99 -3.35 0.06
CA MET A 30 -2.10 -2.60 0.93
C MET A 30 -1.85 -3.34 2.26
N TYR A 31 -2.91 -3.87 2.87
CA TYR A 31 -2.79 -4.63 4.11
C TYR A 31 -2.00 -5.91 3.98
N TYR A 32 -2.26 -6.65 2.91
CA TYR A 32 -1.49 -7.82 2.58
C TYR A 32 0.01 -7.51 2.49
N LEU A 33 0.37 -6.37 1.87
CA LEU A 33 1.76 -5.94 1.76
C LEU A 33 2.37 -5.47 3.08
N CYS A 34 1.57 -4.96 4.02
CA CYS A 34 2.04 -4.62 5.36
C CYS A 34 2.46 -5.84 6.19
N GLU A 35 1.95 -7.03 5.86
CA GLU A 35 2.28 -8.28 6.55
C GLU A 35 3.46 -9.01 5.91
N LYS A 36 3.59 -8.94 4.58
CA LYS A 36 4.66 -9.58 3.82
C LYS A 36 4.88 -8.93 2.47
N GLU A 37 6.12 -8.98 1.98
CA GLU A 37 6.41 -8.70 0.58
C GLU A 37 5.88 -9.82 -0.33
N ALA A 38 5.51 -9.48 -1.56
CA ALA A 38 4.96 -10.46 -2.49
C ALA A 38 4.99 -10.03 -3.95
N ARG A 39 4.87 -11.01 -4.83
CA ARG A 39 4.61 -10.88 -6.26
C ARG A 39 3.13 -10.61 -6.50
N ALA A 40 2.82 -9.94 -7.61
CA ALA A 40 1.44 -9.71 -8.02
C ALA A 40 0.62 -11.01 -8.22
N SER A 41 1.29 -12.13 -8.55
CA SER A 41 0.63 -13.44 -8.66
C SER A 41 0.23 -14.01 -7.31
N GLU A 42 1.08 -13.86 -6.29
CA GLU A 42 0.82 -14.38 -4.94
C GLU A 42 -0.32 -13.59 -4.28
N ILE A 43 -0.32 -12.26 -4.44
CA ILE A 43 -1.43 -11.41 -3.97
C ILE A 43 -2.75 -11.79 -4.66
N ALA A 44 -2.71 -12.09 -5.96
CA ALA A 44 -3.89 -12.46 -6.74
C ALA A 44 -4.47 -13.79 -6.27
N GLU A 45 -3.60 -14.78 -6.00
CA GLU A 45 -3.98 -16.08 -5.47
C GLU A 45 -4.55 -15.96 -4.04
N ASP A 46 -3.81 -15.35 -3.13
CA ASP A 46 -4.17 -15.27 -1.71
C ASP A 46 -5.43 -14.42 -1.45
N LEU A 47 -5.66 -13.37 -2.25
CA LEU A 47 -6.84 -12.51 -2.13
C LEU A 47 -7.99 -12.89 -3.08
N ASN A 48 -7.84 -14.00 -3.83
CA ASN A 48 -8.80 -14.48 -4.83
C ASN A 48 -9.25 -13.36 -5.81
N LYS A 49 -8.26 -12.68 -6.41
CA LYS A 49 -8.47 -11.59 -7.37
C LYS A 49 -7.77 -11.89 -8.70
N ASP A 50 -8.26 -11.29 -9.78
CA ASP A 50 -7.57 -11.38 -11.06
C ASP A 50 -6.20 -10.66 -11.01
N ARG A 51 -5.18 -11.26 -11.65
CA ARG A 51 -3.81 -10.74 -11.65
C ARG A 51 -3.70 -9.35 -12.29
N SER A 52 -4.44 -9.07 -13.36
CA SER A 52 -4.43 -7.74 -14.00
C SER A 52 -5.06 -6.69 -13.09
N THR A 53 -6.07 -7.09 -12.33
CA THR A 53 -6.69 -6.25 -11.29
C THR A 53 -5.71 -5.93 -10.16
N VAL A 54 -4.98 -6.93 -9.65
CA VAL A 54 -3.92 -6.71 -8.66
C VAL A 54 -2.82 -5.80 -9.20
N GLN A 55 -2.38 -5.99 -10.44
CA GLN A 55 -1.38 -5.11 -11.06
C GLN A 55 -1.83 -3.65 -11.15
N ARG A 56 -3.12 -3.41 -11.46
CA ARG A 56 -3.69 -2.05 -11.44
C ARG A 56 -3.67 -1.46 -10.04
N TYR A 57 -4.06 -2.23 -9.01
CA TYR A 57 -4.01 -1.79 -7.62
C TYR A 57 -2.59 -1.47 -7.16
N LEU A 58 -1.63 -2.36 -7.43
CA LEU A 58 -0.21 -2.13 -7.14
C LEU A 58 0.33 -0.89 -7.85
N SER A 59 -0.11 -0.60 -9.06
CA SER A 59 0.31 0.61 -9.79
C SER A 59 -0.18 1.87 -9.09
N LYS A 60 -1.42 1.88 -8.60
CA LYS A 60 -1.97 2.98 -7.80
C LYS A 60 -1.29 3.09 -6.44
N LEU A 61 -1.06 1.97 -5.74
CA LEU A 61 -0.37 1.96 -4.46
C LEU A 61 1.08 2.44 -4.58
N ARG A 62 1.78 2.14 -5.68
CA ARG A 62 3.11 2.72 -5.92
C ARG A 62 3.06 4.23 -6.11
N ALA A 63 1.99 4.76 -6.71
CA ALA A 63 1.83 6.20 -6.90
C ALA A 63 1.61 6.96 -5.58
N THR A 64 1.21 6.27 -4.49
CA THR A 64 1.14 6.89 -3.16
C THR A 64 2.52 7.07 -2.52
N GLY A 65 3.54 6.39 -3.03
CA GLY A 65 4.88 6.32 -2.43
C GLY A 65 4.97 5.39 -1.22
N LEU A 66 3.88 4.74 -0.80
CA LEU A 66 3.89 3.80 0.34
C LEU A 66 4.33 2.38 -0.05
N VAL A 67 4.23 2.04 -1.33
CA VAL A 67 4.61 0.72 -1.86
C VAL A 67 5.76 0.87 -2.84
N GLU A 68 6.75 0.02 -2.66
CA GLU A 68 7.93 -0.07 -3.50
C GLU A 68 7.87 -1.31 -4.39
N ARG A 69 8.77 -1.35 -5.38
CA ARG A 69 8.86 -2.47 -6.30
C ARG A 69 10.31 -2.75 -6.63
N GLU A 70 10.75 -3.94 -6.26
CA GLU A 70 12.08 -4.43 -6.58
C GLU A 70 12.03 -5.40 -7.77
N SER A 71 13.06 -5.36 -8.60
CA SER A 71 13.24 -6.28 -9.72
C SER A 71 14.25 -7.35 -9.35
N ILE A 72 13.76 -8.55 -9.09
CA ILE A 72 14.61 -9.67 -8.72
C ILE A 72 14.96 -10.49 -9.96
N VAL A 73 16.25 -10.80 -10.10
CA VAL A 73 16.79 -11.73 -11.10
C VAL A 73 17.27 -12.96 -10.34
N GLU A 74 16.70 -14.12 -10.64
CA GLU A 74 17.14 -15.37 -10.00
C GLU A 74 18.36 -15.91 -10.73
N GLU A 75 19.46 -16.14 -10.00
CA GLU A 75 20.67 -16.71 -10.56
C GLU A 75 20.38 -18.05 -11.26
N GLY A 76 20.86 -18.19 -12.50
CA GLY A 76 20.68 -19.42 -13.29
C GLY A 76 19.29 -19.61 -13.93
N ARG A 77 18.34 -18.69 -13.77
CA ARG A 77 17.04 -18.72 -14.46
C ARG A 77 16.89 -17.56 -15.45
N LYS A 78 16.24 -17.83 -16.60
CA LYS A 78 15.85 -16.78 -17.54
C LYS A 78 14.60 -16.06 -17.03
N GLY A 79 14.77 -14.80 -16.65
CA GLY A 79 13.65 -13.90 -16.38
C GLY A 79 13.91 -12.95 -15.21
N ARG A 80 13.09 -11.91 -15.13
CA ARG A 80 12.97 -11.04 -13.95
C ARG A 80 11.56 -11.16 -13.41
N HIS A 81 11.41 -11.08 -12.10
CA HIS A 81 10.10 -10.90 -11.47
C HIS A 81 10.12 -9.65 -10.59
N TYR A 82 8.93 -9.19 -10.24
CA TYR A 82 8.76 -8.02 -9.39
C TYR A 82 8.20 -8.45 -8.04
N VAL A 83 8.87 -8.01 -6.98
CA VAL A 83 8.41 -8.11 -5.59
C VAL A 83 7.98 -6.72 -5.15
N TYR A 84 6.86 -6.65 -4.45
CA TYR A 84 6.28 -5.44 -3.92
C TYR A 84 6.32 -5.53 -2.39
N SER A 85 6.63 -4.42 -1.75
CA SER A 85 6.73 -4.28 -0.29
C SER A 85 6.26 -2.89 0.10
N VAL A 86 5.83 -2.72 1.35
CA VAL A 86 5.69 -1.38 1.93
C VAL A 86 7.07 -0.82 2.27
N SER A 87 7.19 0.51 2.20
CA SER A 87 8.32 1.21 2.82
C SER A 87 8.42 0.86 4.31
N ASP A 88 9.59 1.05 4.91
CA ASP A 88 9.77 0.74 6.33
C ASP A 88 8.76 1.49 7.21
N LYS A 89 8.53 0.97 8.42
CA LYS A 89 7.47 1.45 9.31
C LYS A 89 7.63 2.93 9.70
N GLU A 90 8.85 3.41 9.87
CA GLU A 90 9.07 4.80 10.25
C GLU A 90 8.88 5.72 9.03
N GLU A 91 9.43 5.34 7.88
CA GLU A 91 9.21 6.07 6.62
C GLU A 91 7.72 6.13 6.27
N MET A 92 6.98 5.03 6.45
CA MET A 92 5.54 4.99 6.24
C MET A 92 4.81 5.98 7.14
N LYS A 93 5.13 6.03 8.44
CA LYS A 93 4.52 6.99 9.37
C LYS A 93 4.82 8.42 8.95
N GLU A 94 6.04 8.72 8.52
CA GLU A 94 6.42 10.05 8.05
C GLU A 94 5.63 10.45 6.80
N LYS A 95 5.53 9.55 5.81
CA LYS A 95 4.73 9.76 4.59
C LYS A 95 3.26 10.01 4.91
N VAL A 96 2.67 9.22 5.81
CA VAL A 96 1.27 9.37 6.23
C VAL A 96 1.05 10.69 6.97
N ARG A 97 1.95 11.07 7.88
CA ARG A 97 1.89 12.35 8.61
C ARG A 97 1.99 13.54 7.66
N LYS A 98 2.89 13.48 6.67
CA LYS A 98 3.03 14.51 5.65
C LYS A 98 1.75 14.63 4.81
N ARG A 99 1.24 13.50 4.31
CA ARG A 99 0.01 13.46 3.51
C ARG A 99 -1.19 14.00 4.26
N MET A 100 -1.29 13.74 5.57
CA MET A 100 -2.36 14.26 6.43
C MET A 100 -2.36 15.80 6.47
N LYS A 101 -1.20 16.43 6.64
CA LYS A 101 -1.08 17.90 6.62
C LYS A 101 -1.46 18.49 5.27
N GLU A 102 -0.96 17.90 4.18
CA GLU A 102 -1.30 18.31 2.81
C GLU A 102 -2.81 18.21 2.57
N TRP A 103 -3.43 17.10 3.01
CA TRP A 103 -4.86 16.90 2.87
C TRP A 103 -5.67 17.91 3.69
N GLU A 104 -5.24 18.23 4.91
CA GLU A 104 -5.88 19.25 5.75
C GLU A 104 -5.86 20.62 5.05
N GLU A 105 -4.69 21.05 4.56
CA GLU A 105 -4.52 22.30 3.82
C GLU A 105 -5.41 22.35 2.56
N GLU A 106 -5.45 21.25 1.80
CA GLU A 106 -6.33 21.10 0.63
C GLU A 106 -7.81 21.30 1.00
N LYS A 107 -8.27 20.74 2.14
CA LYS A 107 -9.67 20.82 2.57
C LYS A 107 -10.03 22.18 3.16
N LEU A 108 -9.15 22.79 3.95
CA LEU A 108 -9.35 24.15 4.44
C LEU A 108 -9.50 25.14 3.28
N SER A 109 -8.67 25.02 2.24
CA SER A 109 -8.79 25.86 1.03
C SER A 109 -10.12 25.70 0.29
N VAL A 110 -10.78 24.54 0.40
CA VAL A 110 -12.13 24.33 -0.16
C VAL A 110 -13.19 24.97 0.74
N LEU A 111 -13.06 24.85 2.06
CA LEU A 111 -13.97 25.48 3.01
C LEU A 111 -13.98 27.00 2.92
N ASP A 112 -12.81 27.62 2.70
CA ASP A 112 -12.66 29.07 2.54
C ASP A 112 -13.40 29.65 1.31
N LYS A 113 -13.91 28.78 0.42
CA LYS A 113 -14.64 29.16 -0.80
C LYS A 113 -16.17 29.10 -0.63
N ILE A 114 -16.65 28.66 0.53
CA ILE A 114 -18.08 28.58 0.89
C ILE A 114 -18.48 29.84 1.65
#